data_AF-A0A7J4ENU3-F1
#
_entry.id   AF-A0A7J4ENU3-F1
#
_cell.length_a   1.000
_cell.length_b   1.000
_cell.length_c   1.000
_cell.angle_alpha   90.00
_cell.angle_beta   90.00
_cell.angle_gamma   90.00
#
_symmetry.space_group_name_H-M   'P 1'
#
loop_
_entity.id
_entity.type
_entity.pdbx_description
1 polymer ?
#
loop_
_entity_poly.entity_id
_entity_poly.type
_entity_poly.pdbx_seq_one_letter_code
_entity_poly.pdbx_strand_id
1 'polypeptide(L)'
;DTKIKEVYASIIEPDYKIILNNDTLYEMNFTTLPLEEKEGKFTANFTPDKGGEYKILIHAIDEEGNIAMPKSLVINVLGKLKGDFNNNGRVDIGDATYVAYMVVGKVPVDLNADFNGNGRVDIGDATKIAFYVAGKIDKL
;
A
#
# COMPACT_ATOMS: atom_id res chain seq x y z
N ASP A 1 1.75 36.46 -14.56
CA ASP A 1 2.24 35.25 -13.87
C ASP A 1 1.16 34.69 -12.98
N THR A 2 0.70 33.48 -13.29
CA THR A 2 -0.26 32.76 -12.46
C THR A 2 0.46 32.28 -11.20
N LYS A 3 -0.02 32.70 -10.03
CA LYS A 3 0.53 32.27 -8.74
C LYS A 3 -0.10 30.95 -8.34
N ILE A 4 0.75 30.00 -7.96
CA ILE A 4 0.32 28.70 -7.45
C ILE A 4 -0.10 28.88 -5.99
N LYS A 5 -1.31 28.42 -5.66
CA LYS A 5 -1.85 28.42 -4.30
C LYS A 5 -1.57 27.09 -3.59
N GLU A 6 -1.73 25.99 -4.30
CA GLU A 6 -1.63 24.65 -3.74
C GLU A 6 -1.10 23.64 -4.76
N VAL A 7 -0.30 22.70 -4.28
CA VAL A 7 0.11 21.51 -5.05
C VAL A 7 -0.09 20.28 -4.17
N TYR A 8 -0.73 19.25 -4.70
CA TYR A 8 -0.93 17.98 -4.00
C TYR A 8 -0.81 16.80 -4.96
N ALA A 9 -0.55 15.63 -4.40
CA ALA A 9 -0.52 14.36 -5.11
C ALA A 9 -1.73 13.50 -4.72
N SER A 10 -2.36 12.87 -5.71
CA SER A 10 -3.27 11.74 -5.51
C SER A 10 -2.52 10.45 -5.82
N ILE A 11 -2.44 9.56 -4.83
CA ILE A 11 -1.73 8.29 -4.92
C ILE A 11 -2.74 7.15 -5.09
N ILE A 12 -2.57 6.38 -6.16
CA ILE A 12 -3.34 5.17 -6.47
C ILE A 12 -2.48 3.96 -6.13
N GLU A 13 -3.00 3.10 -5.25
CA GLU A 13 -2.31 1.89 -4.80
C GLU A 13 -2.38 0.71 -5.80
N PRO A 14 -1.44 -0.26 -5.72
CA PRO A 14 -1.36 -1.42 -6.62
C PRO A 14 -2.62 -2.32 -6.65
N ASP A 15 -3.27 -2.53 -5.51
CA ASP A 15 -4.38 -3.50 -5.38
C ASP A 15 -5.75 -2.89 -5.69
N TYR A 16 -5.78 -1.75 -6.38
CA TYR A 16 -7.02 -1.08 -6.73
C TYR A 16 -7.96 -2.03 -7.50
N LYS A 17 -9.14 -2.26 -6.93
CA LYS A 17 -10.24 -2.98 -7.57
C LYS A 17 -11.34 -1.97 -7.91
N ILE A 18 -11.68 -1.85 -9.20
CA ILE A 18 -12.93 -1.22 -9.61
C ILE A 18 -14.06 -2.15 -9.17
N ILE A 19 -14.74 -1.83 -8.08
CA ILE A 19 -15.95 -2.56 -7.68
C ILE A 19 -17.12 -1.93 -8.43
N LEU A 20 -17.57 -2.59 -9.49
CA LEU A 20 -18.78 -2.24 -10.23
C LEU A 20 -19.99 -2.74 -9.44
N ASN A 21 -20.53 -1.92 -8.54
CA ASN A 21 -21.87 -2.13 -8.00
C ASN A 21 -22.82 -1.09 -8.62
N ASN A 22 -24.05 -1.51 -8.90
CA ASN A 22 -25.10 -0.82 -9.68
C ASN A 22 -24.98 0.72 -9.81
N ASP A 23 -24.89 1.17 -11.06
CA ASP A 23 -25.22 2.51 -11.61
C ASP A 23 -24.65 3.76 -10.92
N THR A 24 -23.67 3.63 -10.04
CA THR A 24 -22.94 4.78 -9.47
C THR A 24 -21.44 4.49 -9.47
N LEU A 25 -20.64 5.40 -10.05
CA LEU A 25 -19.18 5.35 -9.95
C LEU A 25 -18.79 5.37 -8.46
N TYR A 26 -18.14 4.32 -7.99
CA TYR A 26 -17.71 4.21 -6.59
C TYR A 26 -16.44 5.01 -6.28
N GLU A 27 -16.37 5.45 -5.02
CA GLU A 27 -15.30 6.19 -4.39
C GLU A 27 -13.92 5.60 -4.70
N MET A 28 -13.09 6.42 -5.33
CA MET A 28 -11.69 6.08 -5.49
C MET A 28 -10.97 6.41 -4.19
N ASN A 29 -10.54 5.38 -3.45
CA ASN A 29 -9.68 5.56 -2.29
C ASN A 29 -8.29 5.99 -2.77
N PHE A 30 -8.07 7.30 -2.80
CA PHE A 30 -6.77 7.89 -3.05
C PHE A 30 -6.22 8.50 -1.78
N THR A 31 -4.94 8.27 -1.52
CA THR A 31 -4.24 9.13 -0.56
C THR A 31 -4.01 10.48 -1.23
N THR A 32 -4.58 11.53 -0.65
CA THR A 32 -4.25 12.91 -1.02
C THR A 32 -3.11 13.38 -0.14
N LEU A 33 -2.00 13.76 -0.76
CA LEU A 33 -0.77 14.16 -0.09
C LEU A 33 -0.41 15.60 -0.51
N PRO A 34 -0.50 16.60 0.38
CA PRO A 34 -0.06 17.95 0.04
C PRO A 34 1.46 17.97 -0.18
N LEU A 35 1.91 18.77 -1.15
CA LEU A 35 3.33 18.99 -1.41
C LEU A 35 3.78 20.32 -0.81
N GLU A 36 4.91 20.30 -0.12
CA GLU A 36 5.54 21.49 0.46
C GLU A 36 6.46 22.14 -0.57
N GLU A 37 6.31 23.44 -0.77
CA GLU A 37 7.24 24.24 -1.56
C GLU A 37 8.52 24.52 -0.76
N LYS A 38 9.67 24.13 -1.30
CA LYS A 38 11.00 24.43 -0.79
C LYS A 38 11.88 24.85 -1.96
N GLU A 39 12.35 26.10 -1.93
CA GLU A 39 13.28 26.65 -2.93
C GLU A 39 12.77 26.49 -4.39
N GLY A 40 11.48 26.73 -4.61
CA GLY A 40 10.84 26.60 -5.93
C GLY A 40 10.61 25.16 -6.39
N LYS A 41 10.75 24.16 -5.50
CA LYS A 41 10.40 22.75 -5.74
C LYS A 41 9.31 22.30 -4.79
N PHE A 42 8.34 21.56 -5.32
CA PHE A 42 7.29 20.92 -4.54
C PHE A 42 7.73 19.51 -4.12
N THR A 43 7.68 19.21 -2.83
CA THR A 43 8.20 17.97 -2.26
C THR A 43 7.19 17.34 -1.30
N ALA A 44 7.11 16.02 -1.30
CA ALA A 44 6.36 15.27 -0.32
C ALA A 44 7.05 13.93 -0.05
N ASN A 45 6.82 13.36 1.12
CA ASN A 45 7.31 12.05 1.50
C ASN A 45 6.13 11.09 1.59
N PHE A 46 6.25 9.97 0.90
CA PHE A 46 5.30 8.86 0.96
C PHE A 46 6.10 7.58 1.22
N THR A 47 5.66 6.80 2.20
CA THR A 47 6.22 5.48 2.50
C THR A 47 5.18 4.44 2.12
N PRO A 48 5.39 3.70 1.01
CA PRO A 48 4.53 2.59 0.63
C PRO A 48 4.47 1.53 1.75
N ASP A 49 3.28 1.00 2.02
CA ASP A 49 3.05 -0.10 2.95
C ASP A 49 3.18 -1.48 2.28
N LYS A 50 3.18 -1.52 0.94
CA LYS A 50 3.31 -2.71 0.12
C LYS A 50 4.09 -2.48 -1.17
N GLY A 51 4.57 -3.58 -1.76
CA GLY A 51 5.12 -3.57 -3.11
C GLY A 51 4.04 -3.46 -4.16
N GLY A 52 4.45 -3.09 -5.38
CA GLY A 52 3.57 -3.04 -6.56
C GLY A 52 3.66 -1.72 -7.33
N GLU A 53 2.77 -1.59 -8.33
CA GLU A 53 2.69 -0.40 -9.18
C GLU A 53 1.80 0.68 -8.55
N TYR A 54 2.40 1.81 -8.18
CA TYR A 54 1.69 2.99 -7.71
C TYR A 54 1.58 4.00 -8.86
N LYS A 55 0.39 4.60 -9.03
CA LYS A 55 0.19 5.75 -9.93
C LYS A 55 0.04 7.01 -9.11
N ILE A 56 0.80 8.04 -9.44
CA ILE A 56 0.81 9.32 -8.73
C ILE A 56 0.36 10.40 -9.70
N LEU A 57 -0.68 11.14 -9.34
CA LEU A 57 -1.18 12.30 -10.08
C LEU A 57 -0.85 13.56 -9.29
N ILE A 58 -0.13 14.50 -9.90
CA ILE A 58 0.24 15.78 -9.30
C ILE A 58 -0.72 16.85 -9.82
N HIS A 59 -1.38 17.52 -8.90
CA HIS A 59 -2.33 18.59 -9.13
C HIS A 59 -1.73 19.92 -8.67
N ALA A 60 -1.97 20.99 -9.43
CA ALA A 60 -1.64 22.34 -9.03
C ALA A 60 -2.89 23.22 -9.17
N ILE A 61 -3.17 24.01 -8.15
CA ILE A 61 -4.29 24.95 -8.08
C ILE A 61 -3.71 26.36 -7.96
N ASP A 62 -4.23 27.30 -8.74
CA ASP A 62 -3.88 28.71 -8.61
C ASP A 62 -4.74 29.45 -7.56
N GLU A 63 -4.45 30.73 -7.34
CA GLU A 63 -5.21 31.56 -6.38
C GLU A 63 -6.70 31.73 -6.74
N GLU A 64 -7.06 31.59 -8.02
CA GLU A 64 -8.42 31.69 -8.54
C GLU A 64 -9.20 30.36 -8.45
N GLY A 65 -8.51 29.26 -8.11
CA GLY A 65 -9.08 27.93 -8.01
C GLY A 65 -9.03 27.13 -9.32
N ASN A 66 -8.33 27.61 -10.34
CA ASN A 66 -8.14 26.86 -11.58
C ASN A 66 -7.17 25.71 -11.33
N ILE A 67 -7.53 24.53 -11.83
CA ILE A 67 -6.71 23.31 -11.70
C ILE A 67 -5.94 23.11 -13.00
N ALA A 68 -4.60 23.07 -12.91
CA ALA A 68 -3.77 22.72 -14.05
C ALA A 68 -3.99 21.26 -14.47
N MET A 69 -3.78 20.94 -15.75
CA MET A 69 -3.84 19.55 -16.21
C MET A 69 -2.85 18.69 -15.39
N PRO A 70 -3.32 17.64 -14.70
CA PRO A 70 -2.47 16.88 -13.79
C PRO A 70 -1.32 16.17 -14.52
N LYS A 71 -0.17 16.08 -13.86
CA LYS A 71 0.94 15.24 -14.34
C LYS A 71 0.88 13.88 -13.66
N SER A 72 0.99 12.81 -14.45
CA SER A 72 1.02 11.44 -13.93
C SER A 72 2.42 10.86 -13.98
N LEU A 73 2.77 10.05 -12.98
CA LEU A 73 3.95 9.20 -13.00
C LEU A 73 3.64 7.85 -12.35
N VAL A 74 4.42 6.84 -12.72
CA VAL A 74 4.26 5.46 -12.23
C VAL A 74 5.52 5.08 -11.46
N ILE A 75 5.36 4.57 -10.23
CA ILE A 75 6.44 4.07 -9.40
C ILE A 75 6.22 2.59 -9.14
N ASN A 76 7.23 1.78 -9.44
CA ASN A 76 7.25 0.38 -9.05
C ASN A 76 8.02 0.23 -7.74
N VAL A 77 7.31 -0.10 -6.67
CA VAL A 77 7.91 -0.32 -5.36
C VAL A 77 8.30 -1.79 -5.26
N LEU A 78 9.61 -2.02 -5.22
CA LEU A 78 10.19 -3.34 -4.95
C LEU A 78 10.20 -3.55 -3.43
N GLY A 79 9.12 -4.10 -2.90
CA GLY A 79 9.02 -4.42 -1.48
C GLY A 79 8.23 -5.70 -1.30
N LYS A 80 8.71 -6.61 -0.43
CA LYS A 80 7.88 -7.71 0.06
C LYS A 80 6.72 -7.08 0.81
N LEU A 81 5.49 -7.34 0.36
CA LEU A 81 4.30 -6.99 1.11
C LEU A 81 4.42 -7.66 2.49
N LYS A 82 4.26 -6.91 3.58
CA LYS A 82 4.38 -7.49 4.93
C LYS A 82 3.32 -8.57 5.07
N GLY A 83 3.74 -9.81 5.29
CA GLY A 83 2.83 -10.98 5.30
C GLY A 83 2.83 -11.81 4.01
N ASP A 84 3.43 -11.34 2.91
CA ASP A 84 3.61 -12.10 1.66
C ASP A 84 4.92 -12.91 1.71
N PHE A 85 4.84 -14.12 2.27
CA PHE A 85 5.99 -15.01 2.42
C PHE A 85 6.28 -15.83 1.18
N ASN A 86 5.26 -16.06 0.35
CA ASN A 86 5.43 -16.81 -0.89
C ASN A 86 5.78 -15.92 -2.10
N ASN A 87 5.83 -14.59 -1.91
CA ASN A 87 6.17 -13.55 -2.89
C ASN A 87 5.24 -13.55 -4.12
N ASN A 88 3.95 -13.83 -3.92
CA ASN A 88 2.96 -13.82 -5.01
C ASN A 88 2.31 -12.44 -5.19
N GLY A 89 2.72 -11.43 -4.43
CA GLY A 89 2.25 -10.06 -4.52
C GLY A 89 0.97 -9.76 -3.73
N ARG A 90 0.50 -10.68 -2.88
CA ARG A 90 -0.70 -10.50 -2.04
C ARG A 90 -0.55 -11.25 -0.72
N VAL A 91 -1.17 -10.76 0.36
CA VAL A 91 -1.30 -11.54 1.59
C VAL A 91 -2.54 -12.42 1.47
N ASP A 92 -2.35 -13.73 1.38
CA ASP A 92 -3.43 -14.71 1.29
C ASP A 92 -3.19 -15.96 2.15
N ILE A 93 -4.06 -16.96 2.02
CA ILE A 93 -3.94 -18.21 2.80
C ILE A 93 -2.68 -19.02 2.45
N GLY A 94 -2.10 -18.77 1.27
CA GLY A 94 -0.82 -19.33 0.86
C GLY A 94 0.32 -18.85 1.74
N ASP A 95 0.24 -17.64 2.30
CA ASP A 95 1.25 -17.13 3.23
C ASP A 95 1.15 -17.76 4.61
N ALA A 96 -0.08 -17.95 5.12
CA ALA A 96 -0.31 -18.72 6.33
C ALA A 96 0.21 -20.16 6.17
N THR A 97 0.04 -20.75 4.99
CA THR A 97 0.58 -22.08 4.65
C THR A 97 2.11 -22.06 4.63
N TYR A 98 2.72 -21.00 4.09
CA TYR A 98 4.17 -20.85 4.05
C TYR A 98 4.76 -20.70 5.47
N VAL A 99 4.11 -19.96 6.36
CA VAL A 99 4.48 -19.91 7.79
C VAL A 99 4.32 -21.28 8.45
N ALA A 100 3.23 -22.00 8.18
CA ALA A 100 3.07 -23.37 8.67
C ALA A 100 4.19 -24.30 8.18
N TYR A 101 4.70 -24.12 6.96
CA TYR A 101 5.88 -24.84 6.46
C TYR A 101 7.16 -24.50 7.23
N MET A 102 7.34 -23.25 7.70
CA MET A 102 8.45 -22.91 8.60
C MET A 102 8.33 -23.70 9.92
N VAL A 103 7.13 -23.73 10.50
CA VAL A 103 6.86 -24.42 11.79
C VAL A 103 7.18 -25.91 11.72
N VAL A 104 6.85 -26.57 10.61
CA VAL A 104 7.14 -28.00 10.41
C VAL A 104 8.50 -28.28 9.78
N GLY A 105 9.35 -27.27 9.60
CA GLY A 105 10.73 -27.43 9.07
C GLY A 105 10.81 -27.79 7.59
N LYS A 106 9.78 -27.48 6.79
CA LYS A 106 9.79 -27.66 5.33
C LYS A 106 10.54 -26.54 4.60
N VAL A 107 10.63 -25.37 5.21
CA VAL A 107 11.40 -24.21 4.72
C VAL A 107 12.17 -23.58 5.88
N PRO A 108 13.26 -22.82 5.63
CA PRO A 108 13.98 -22.12 6.68
C PRO A 108 13.08 -21.16 7.45
N VAL A 109 13.29 -21.07 8.76
CA VAL A 109 12.58 -20.13 9.63
C VAL A 109 13.05 -18.70 9.34
N ASP A 110 12.10 -17.81 9.11
CA ASP A 110 12.31 -16.37 9.01
C ASP A 110 11.58 -15.69 10.18
N LEU A 111 12.33 -15.08 11.10
CA LEU A 111 11.75 -14.40 12.27
C LEU A 111 10.87 -13.19 11.90
N ASN A 112 10.91 -12.71 10.66
CA ASN A 112 9.92 -11.74 10.18
C ASN A 112 8.49 -12.31 10.15
N ALA A 113 8.34 -13.64 10.28
CA ALA A 113 7.05 -14.31 10.42
C ALA A 113 6.51 -14.35 11.87
N ASP A 114 7.23 -13.86 12.88
CA ASP A 114 6.73 -13.73 14.26
C ASP A 114 5.75 -12.55 14.36
N PHE A 115 4.51 -12.76 13.90
CA PHE A 115 3.47 -11.75 13.92
C PHE A 115 2.89 -11.55 15.31
N ASN A 116 2.96 -12.56 16.19
CA ASN A 116 2.43 -12.43 17.54
C ASN A 116 3.45 -11.86 18.55
N GLY A 117 4.73 -11.73 18.15
CA GLY A 117 5.80 -11.10 18.91
C GLY A 117 6.31 -11.94 20.07
N ASN A 118 6.19 -13.26 20.01
CA ASN A 118 6.59 -14.17 21.10
C ASN A 118 8.04 -14.66 21.00
N GLY A 119 8.80 -14.18 20.01
CA GLY A 119 10.21 -14.48 19.80
C GLY A 119 10.47 -15.78 19.02
N ARG A 120 9.44 -16.39 18.42
CA ARG A 120 9.56 -17.60 17.60
C ARG A 120 8.49 -17.62 16.52
N VAL A 121 8.72 -18.43 15.48
CA VAL A 121 7.70 -18.71 14.47
C VAL A 121 6.95 -19.97 14.87
N ASP A 122 5.66 -19.84 15.16
CA ASP A 122 4.77 -20.93 15.52
C ASP A 122 3.38 -20.84 14.85
N ILE A 123 2.48 -21.75 15.21
CA ILE A 123 1.15 -21.80 14.60
C ILE A 123 0.30 -20.55 14.90
N GLY A 124 0.61 -19.81 15.97
CA GLY A 124 -0.03 -18.55 16.31
C GLY A 124 0.20 -17.48 15.23
N ASP A 125 1.37 -17.51 14.58
CA ASP A 125 1.70 -16.58 13.50
C ASP A 125 0.92 -16.85 12.22
N ALA A 126 0.85 -18.11 11.81
CA ALA A 126 0.02 -18.53 10.69
C ALA A 126 -1.47 -18.20 10.94
N THR A 127 -1.93 -18.36 12.19
CA THR A 127 -3.29 -18.00 12.60
C THR A 127 -3.54 -16.50 12.46
N LYS A 128 -2.56 -15.66 12.81
CA LYS A 128 -2.70 -14.20 12.69
C LYS A 128 -2.81 -13.75 11.23
N ILE A 129 -2.03 -14.34 10.32
CA ILE A 129 -2.21 -14.14 8.86
C ILE A 129 -3.61 -14.57 8.42
N ALA A 130 -4.06 -15.76 8.82
CA ALA A 130 -5.39 -16.25 8.45
C ALA A 130 -6.52 -15.33 8.95
N PHE A 131 -6.40 -14.76 10.16
CA PHE A 131 -7.37 -13.82 10.71
C PHE A 131 -7.39 -12.50 9.94
N TYR A 132 -6.22 -11.99 9.54
CA TYR A 132 -6.12 -10.81 8.69
C TYR A 132 -6.79 -11.03 7.33
N VAL A 133 -6.46 -12.15 6.66
CA VAL A 133 -7.05 -12.52 5.36
C VAL A 133 -8.58 -12.72 5.46
N ALA A 134 -9.07 -13.23 6.60
CA ALA A 134 -10.49 -13.39 6.87
C ALA A 134 -11.21 -12.09 7.31
N GLY A 135 -10.51 -10.95 7.36
CA GLY A 135 -11.07 -9.66 7.80
C GLY A 135 -11.48 -9.64 9.27
N LYS A 136 -10.88 -10.47 10.12
CA LYS A 136 -11.14 -10.51 11.57
C LYS A 136 -10.28 -9.52 12.34
N ILE A 137 -9.16 -9.11 11.75
CA ILE A 137 -8.25 -8.08 12.26
C ILE A 137 -7.81 -7.19 11.10
N ASP A 138 -7.56 -5.92 11.38
CA ASP A 138 -7.23 -4.93 10.33
C ASP A 138 -5.73 -4.84 10.04
N LYS A 139 -4.87 -5.44 10.88
CA LYS A 139 -3.41 -5.32 10.81
C LYS A 139 -2.68 -6.58 11.26
N LEU A 140 -1.50 -6.80 10.66
CA LEU A 140 -0.50 -7.82 11.03
C LEU A 140 0.49 -7.31 12.07
#